data_AF-A0A9D5FZU1-F1
#
_entry.id   AF-A0A9D5FZU1-F1
#
_cell.length_a   1.000
_cell.length_b   1.000
_cell.length_c   1.000
_cell.angle_alpha   90.00
_cell.angle_beta   90.00
_cell.angle_gamma   90.00
#
_symmetry.space_group_name_H-M   'P 1'
#
loop_
_entity.id
_entity.type
_entity.pdbx_description
1 polymer ?
#
loop_
_entity_poly.entity_id
_entity_poly.type
_entity_poly.pdbx_seq_one_letter_code
_entity_poly.pdbx_strand_id
1 'polypeptide(L)'
;MAGDNLFAIIGMLRAELPEISDETWDRLKRAFSEHAGGTRPYVPAHKKRVHLDTLAALGEEADAQQIAKVLGVTVRRAQQLKRLR
;
A
#
# COMPACT_ATOMS: atom_id res chain seq x y z
N MET A 1 20.58 4.81 1.96
CA MET A 1 19.21 4.61 1.45
C MET A 1 18.32 4.21 2.60
N ALA A 2 17.48 5.12 3.09
CA ALA A 2 16.67 4.90 4.29
C ALA A 2 15.51 3.90 4.09
N GLY A 3 15.30 3.43 2.86
CA GLY A 3 14.23 2.49 2.50
C GLY A 3 14.61 1.00 2.53
N ASP A 4 15.88 0.64 2.75
CA ASP A 4 16.31 -0.77 2.74
C ASP A 4 16.36 -1.41 4.14
N ASN A 5 16.15 -0.63 5.20
CA ASN A 5 16.17 -1.11 6.57
C ASN A 5 14.78 -0.96 7.21
N LEU A 6 14.15 -2.10 7.53
CA LEU A 6 12.86 -2.18 8.21
C LEU A 6 12.81 -1.32 9.49
N PHE A 7 13.86 -1.32 10.30
CA PHE A 7 13.88 -0.53 11.55
C PHE A 7 13.98 0.96 11.30
N ALA A 8 14.62 1.39 10.21
CA ALA A 8 14.62 2.79 9.80
C ALA A 8 13.22 3.24 9.36
N ILE A 9 12.51 2.39 8.59
CA ILE A 9 11.12 2.64 8.18
C ILE A 9 10.20 2.72 9.41
N ILE A 10 10.30 1.76 10.34
CA ILE A 10 9.53 1.78 11.59
C ILE A 10 9.82 3.06 12.40
N GLY A 11 11.08 3.51 12.43
CA GLY A 11 11.45 4.76 13.09
C GLY A 11 10.77 5.99 12.49
N MET A 12 10.66 6.05 11.16
CA MET A 12 9.92 7.13 10.47
C MET A 12 8.42 7.06 10.79
N LEU A 13 7.82 5.86 10.77
CA LEU A 13 6.41 5.69 11.10
C LEU A 13 6.08 6.08 12.55
N ARG A 14 7.00 5.81 13.49
CA ARG A 14 6.87 6.22 14.89
C ARG A 14 6.83 7.75 15.05
N ALA A 15 7.55 8.49 14.21
CA ALA A 15 7.52 9.96 14.26
C ALA A 15 6.17 10.53 13.79
N GLU A 16 5.49 9.85 12.88
CA GLU A 16 4.18 10.25 12.33
C GLU A 16 3.00 9.85 13.24
N LEU A 17 3.21 8.92 14.18
CA LEU A 17 2.16 8.34 15.04
C LEU A 17 2.55 8.47 16.53
N PRO A 18 2.61 9.71 17.07
CA PRO A 18 3.07 9.98 18.44
C PRO A 18 2.17 9.40 19.52
N GLU A 19 0.92 9.07 19.21
CA GLU A 19 -0.07 8.49 20.12
C GLU A 19 0.19 7.00 20.43
N ILE A 20 1.02 6.32 19.63
CA ILE A 20 1.30 4.89 19.81
C ILE A 20 2.46 4.72 20.80
N SER A 21 2.20 3.98 21.88
CA SER A 21 3.21 3.70 22.92
C SER A 21 4.42 2.93 22.39
N ASP A 22 5.57 3.16 23.04
CA ASP A 22 6.84 2.49 22.73
C ASP A 22 6.76 0.97 22.85
N GLU A 23 6.01 0.46 23.84
CA GLU A 23 5.82 -0.97 24.04
C GLU A 23 5.09 -1.62 22.84
N THR A 24 4.13 -0.91 22.25
CA THR A 24 3.44 -1.36 21.03
C THR A 24 4.41 -1.41 19.84
N TRP A 25 5.28 -0.40 19.70
CA TRP A 25 6.30 -0.40 18.66
C TRP A 25 7.30 -1.55 18.81
N ASP A 26 7.69 -1.88 20.04
CA ASP A 26 8.62 -2.98 20.27
C ASP A 26 7.98 -4.35 20.05
N ARG A 27 6.69 -4.53 20.40
CA ARG A 27 5.92 -5.71 20.02
C ARG A 27 5.82 -5.85 18.49
N LEU A 28 5.55 -4.75 17.78
CA LEU A 28 5.49 -4.72 16.32
C LEU A 28 6.82 -5.15 15.69
N LYS A 29 7.94 -4.59 16.16
CA LYS A 29 9.28 -4.97 15.70
C LYS A 29 9.54 -6.47 15.87
N ARG A 30 9.22 -7.03 17.03
CA ARG A 30 9.39 -8.46 17.31
C ARG A 30 8.56 -9.32 16.36
N ALA A 31 7.28 -8.98 16.17
CA ALA A 31 6.40 -9.70 15.27
C ALA A 31 6.91 -9.69 13.82
N PHE A 32 7.40 -8.55 13.33
CA PHE A 32 8.01 -8.50 11.99
C PHE A 32 9.29 -9.33 11.88
N SER A 33 10.17 -9.27 12.88
CA SER A 33 11.38 -10.10 12.91
C SER A 33 11.06 -11.60 12.93
N GLU A 34 10.02 -12.00 13.64
CA GLU A 34 9.60 -13.40 13.75
C GLU A 34 8.96 -13.93 12.46
N HIS A 35 8.05 -13.17 11.86
CA HIS A 35 7.28 -13.65 10.70
C HIS A 35 7.93 -13.37 9.34
N ALA A 36 8.77 -12.34 9.24
CA ALA A 36 9.34 -11.89 7.98
C ALA A 36 10.87 -11.72 8.03
N GLY A 37 11.52 -12.03 9.15
CA GLY A 37 12.97 -11.97 9.30
C GLY A 37 13.70 -12.78 8.23
N GLY A 38 14.74 -12.21 7.63
CA GLY A 38 15.51 -12.87 6.57
C GLY A 38 14.84 -12.92 5.20
N THR A 39 13.58 -12.48 5.09
CA THR A 39 12.86 -12.40 3.82
C THR A 39 12.82 -10.96 3.29
N ARG A 40 12.48 -10.80 2.00
CA ARG A 40 12.19 -9.50 1.39
C ARG A 40 10.67 -9.38 1.21
N PRO A 41 9.91 -8.92 2.22
CA PRO A 41 8.48 -8.80 2.11
C PRO A 41 8.12 -7.79 1.01
N TYR A 42 7.20 -8.17 0.12
CA TYR A 42 6.69 -7.25 -0.90
C TYR A 42 5.79 -6.20 -0.24
N VAL A 43 6.19 -4.94 -0.33
CA VAL A 43 5.40 -3.80 0.13
C VAL A 43 4.70 -3.16 -1.08
N PRO A 44 3.39 -3.37 -1.28
CA PRO A 44 2.67 -2.75 -2.38
C PRO A 44 2.57 -1.23 -2.21
N ALA A 45 2.75 -0.48 -3.29
CA ALA A 45 2.54 0.96 -3.28
C ALA A 45 1.07 1.30 -3.00
N HIS A 46 0.81 2.19 -2.03
CA HIS A 46 -0.55 2.58 -1.60
C HIS A 46 -1.45 3.01 -2.76
N LYS A 47 -0.91 3.77 -3.72
CA LYS A 47 -1.65 4.19 -4.94
C LYS A 47 -2.24 3.00 -5.71
N LYS A 48 -1.54 1.87 -5.80
CA LYS A 48 -2.04 0.68 -6.48
C LYS A 48 -3.21 0.05 -5.73
N ARG A 49 -3.13 -0.04 -4.40
CA ARG A 49 -4.22 -0.61 -3.58
C ARG A 49 -5.47 0.26 -3.64
N VAL A 50 -5.31 1.57 -3.47
CA VAL A 50 -6.41 2.54 -3.61
C VAL A 50 -7.08 2.41 -4.98
N HIS A 51 -6.31 2.31 -6.07
CA HIS A 51 -6.89 2.15 -7.40
C HIS A 51 -7.74 0.88 -7.52
N LEU A 52 -7.30 -0.24 -6.94
CA LEU A 52 -8.05 -1.50 -6.98
C LEU A 52 -9.30 -1.45 -6.10
N ASP A 53 -9.22 -0.84 -4.92
CA ASP A 53 -10.37 -0.69 -4.02
C ASP A 53 -11.43 0.25 -4.65
N THR A 54 -10.99 1.36 -5.25
CA THR A 54 -11.87 2.28 -6.02
C THR A 54 -12.49 1.58 -7.23
N LEU A 55 -11.75 0.71 -7.93
CA LEU A 55 -12.29 -0.09 -9.03
C LEU A 55 -13.34 -1.11 -8.57
N ALA A 56 -13.15 -1.72 -7.39
CA ALA A 56 -14.15 -2.60 -6.80
C ALA A 56 -15.44 -1.83 -6.47
N ALA A 57 -15.31 -0.60 -5.95
CA ALA A 57 -16.45 0.27 -5.63
C ALA A 57 -17.22 0.78 -6.85
N LEU A 58 -16.55 1.00 -7.99
CA LEU A 58 -17.19 1.49 -9.23
C LEU A 58 -18.07 0.45 -9.94
N GLY A 59 -18.04 -0.83 -9.55
CA GLY A 59 -18.83 -1.89 -10.19
C GLY A 59 -18.26 -2.37 -11.54
N GLU A 60 -18.77 -3.46 -12.11
CA GLU A 60 -18.23 -4.06 -13.35
C GLU A 60 -18.58 -3.28 -14.62
N GLU A 61 -19.68 -2.54 -14.58
CA GLU A 61 -20.23 -1.77 -15.69
C GLU A 61 -19.47 -0.46 -15.94
N ALA A 62 -18.62 -0.03 -15.01
CA ALA A 62 -17.84 1.19 -15.16
C ALA A 62 -16.99 1.15 -16.45
N ASP A 63 -17.18 2.17 -17.28
CA ASP A 63 -16.45 2.31 -18.53
C ASP A 63 -15.00 2.76 -18.27
N ALA A 64 -14.12 2.53 -19.25
CA ALA A 64 -12.69 2.85 -19.11
C ALA A 64 -12.39 4.36 -19.03
N GLN A 65 -13.24 5.21 -19.61
CA GLN A 65 -13.14 6.67 -19.56
C GLN A 65 -13.53 7.21 -18.18
N GLN A 66 -14.58 6.65 -17.58
CA GLN A 66 -15.04 6.94 -16.23
C GLN A 66 -13.99 6.52 -15.20
N ILE A 67 -13.42 5.32 -15.34
CA ILE A 67 -12.30 4.84 -14.51
C ILE A 67 -11.08 5.77 -14.64
N ALA A 68 -10.71 6.15 -15.87
CA ALA A 68 -9.58 7.03 -16.14
C ALA A 68 -9.74 8.39 -15.45
N LYS A 69 -10.95 8.97 -15.52
CA LYS A 69 -11.29 10.23 -14.87
C LYS A 69 -11.22 10.14 -13.35
N VAL A 70 -11.78 9.09 -12.76
CA VAL A 70 -11.81 8.90 -11.29
C VAL A 70 -10.43 8.64 -10.72
N LEU A 71 -9.61 7.82 -11.39
CA LEU A 71 -8.28 7.45 -10.91
C LEU A 71 -7.17 8.43 -11.33
N GLY A 72 -7.48 9.40 -12.19
CA GLY A 72 -6.48 10.32 -12.74
C GLY A 72 -5.41 9.61 -13.57
N VAL A 73 -5.80 8.56 -14.30
CA VAL A 73 -4.89 7.75 -15.14
C VAL A 73 -5.31 7.80 -16.61
N THR A 74 -4.42 7.37 -17.51
CA THR A 74 -4.77 7.27 -18.93
C THR A 74 -5.83 6.18 -19.17
N VAL A 75 -6.64 6.33 -20.23
CA VAL A 75 -7.65 5.32 -20.63
C VAL A 75 -7.02 3.95 -20.88
N ARG A 76 -5.81 3.90 -21.46
CA ARG A 76 -5.06 2.65 -21.63
C ARG A 76 -4.71 2.00 -20.29
N ARG A 77 -4.32 2.79 -19.28
CA ARG A 77 -4.05 2.27 -17.94
C ARG A 77 -5.33 1.81 -17.25
N ALA A 78 -6.44 2.51 -17.43
CA ALA A 78 -7.76 2.10 -16.95
C ALA A 78 -8.19 0.74 -17.56
N GLN A 79 -8.00 0.54 -18.86
CA GLN A 79 -8.27 -0.75 -19.52
C GLN A 79 -7.38 -1.88 -18.99
N GLN A 80 -6.09 -1.62 -18.75
CA GLN A 80 -5.21 -2.60 -18.11
C GLN A 80 -5.67 -2.97 -16.71
N LEU A 81 -6.07 -1.98 -15.91
CA LEU A 81 -6.56 -2.21 -14.55
C LEU A 81 -7.88 -2.99 -14.55
N LYS A 82 -8.79 -2.74 -15.50
CA LYS A 82 -10.03 -3.51 -15.68
C LYS A 82 -9.77 -4.99 -15.98
N ARG A 83 -8.65 -5.33 -16.62
CA ARG A 83 -8.24 -6.72 -16.90
C ARG A 83 -7.55 -7.42 -15.72
N LEU A 84 -7.09 -6.67 -14.71
CA LEU A 84 -6.43 -7.21 -13.52
C LEU A 84 -7.41 -7.50 -12.38
N ARG A 85 -8.65 -7.04 -12.52
CA ARG A 85 -9.80 -7.40 -11.69
C ARG A 85 -10.34 -8.74 -12.17
#